data_AF-A0A3P7XUX3-F1
#
_entry.id   AF-A0A3P7XUX3-F1
#
_cell.length_a   1.000
_cell.length_b   1.000
_cell.length_c   1.000
_cell.angle_alpha   90.00
_cell.angle_beta   90.00
_cell.angle_gamma   90.00
#
_symmetry.space_group_name_H-M   'P 1'
#
loop_
_entity.id
_entity.type
_entity.pdbx_description
1 polymer ?
#
loop_
_entity_poly.entity_id
_entity_poly.type
_entity_poly.pdbx_seq_one_letter_code
_entity_poly.pdbx_strand_id
1 'polypeptide(L)'
;MQKYREQRSKMRRAEAARSRYQRMSEAERKIYNQRRRLRALGLDPDTPKGQFMDNEAIREHIKMANAKKAEAARLRYHRMSAEEKREYNQRRTESFRKRRVEEEILLSTPAGRISAEALQKAQQIMIRNARKAEAARARYQKMSPEQRKVYTLSPSLSINDNMCLSSYILVLQVSQSTDDIFEQMERDVIKRTKQVIVSSLSPSQLIDEKALHEMLITGLDANGQPVELRTVDGTLITIGSTMFTGSPLTTESLQPESSQTNMRFQPQPQPESLRRASSAGLSGSGSTSGLTVAERNEISKAKRAERARIR
;
A
#
# COMPACT_ATOMS: atom_id res chain seq x y z
N MET A 1 -52.89 32.18 10.14
CA MET A 1 -53.71 31.16 10.85
C MET A 1 -53.69 29.77 10.21
N GLN A 2 -53.79 29.64 8.88
CA GLN A 2 -53.87 28.34 8.19
C GLN A 2 -52.59 27.47 8.31
N LYS A 3 -51.41 28.05 8.11
CA LYS A 3 -50.11 27.36 8.30
C LYS A 3 -49.94 26.73 9.70
N TYR A 4 -50.42 27.41 10.74
CA TYR A 4 -50.37 26.89 12.12
C TYR A 4 -51.33 25.71 12.35
N ARG A 5 -52.52 25.74 11.71
CA ARG A 5 -53.49 24.62 11.76
C ARG A 5 -52.91 23.38 11.06
N GLU A 6 -52.27 23.56 9.91
CA GLU A 6 -51.60 22.49 9.17
C GLU A 6 -50.43 21.89 9.94
N GLN A 7 -49.58 22.74 10.55
CA GLN A 7 -48.45 22.30 11.36
C GLN A 7 -48.92 21.47 12.57
N ARG A 8 -49.96 21.92 13.26
CA ARG A 8 -50.56 21.20 14.39
C ARG A 8 -51.18 19.86 13.95
N SER A 9 -51.84 19.82 12.80
CA SER A 9 -52.37 18.58 12.21
C SER A 9 -51.26 17.59 11.84
N LYS A 10 -50.15 18.07 11.26
CA LYS A 10 -48.97 17.26 10.91
C LYS A 10 -48.30 16.69 12.17
N MET A 11 -48.19 17.50 13.22
CA MET A 11 -47.62 17.08 14.51
C MET A 11 -48.47 15.97 15.14
N ARG A 12 -49.79 16.14 15.20
CA ARG A 12 -50.72 15.13 15.71
C ARG A 12 -50.63 13.81 14.93
N ARG A 13 -50.56 13.89 13.59
CA ARG A 13 -50.37 12.69 12.74
C ARG A 13 -49.03 12.00 12.99
N ALA A 14 -47.95 12.77 13.16
CA ALA A 14 -46.62 12.22 13.45
C ALA A 14 -46.56 11.55 14.83
N GLU A 15 -47.21 12.14 15.83
CA GLU A 15 -47.31 11.60 17.19
C GLU A 15 -48.15 10.32 17.25
N ALA A 16 -49.29 10.29 16.55
CA ALA A 16 -50.10 9.09 16.41
C ALA A 16 -49.32 7.95 15.71
N ALA A 17 -48.53 8.28 14.68
CA ALA A 17 -47.67 7.31 14.00
C ALA A 17 -46.56 6.76 14.92
N ARG A 18 -45.92 7.62 15.74
CA ARG A 18 -44.94 7.20 16.75
C ARG A 18 -45.57 6.28 17.80
N SER A 19 -46.74 6.66 18.32
CA SER A 19 -47.48 5.86 19.31
C SER A 19 -47.85 4.49 18.76
N ARG A 20 -48.33 4.42 17.51
CA ARG A 20 -48.60 3.14 16.83
C ARG A 20 -47.33 2.31 16.67
N TYR A 21 -46.21 2.92 16.30
CA TYR A 21 -44.93 2.22 16.17
C TYR A 21 -44.42 1.65 17.49
N GLN A 22 -44.61 2.38 18.59
CA GLN A 22 -44.23 1.93 19.92
C GLN A 22 -45.05 0.72 20.39
N ARG A 23 -46.35 0.66 20.05
CA ARG A 23 -47.22 -0.48 20.39
C ARG A 23 -47.01 -1.73 19.51
N MET A 24 -46.41 -1.58 18.32
CA MET A 24 -46.06 -2.74 17.48
C MET A 24 -44.92 -3.55 18.11
N SER A 25 -45.05 -4.88 18.05
CA SER A 25 -43.98 -5.83 18.36
C SER A 25 -42.78 -5.69 17.42
N GLU A 26 -41.63 -6.26 17.79
CA GLU A 26 -40.42 -6.20 16.96
C GLU A 26 -40.61 -6.86 15.59
N ALA A 27 -41.34 -7.97 15.54
CA ALA A 27 -41.66 -8.67 14.30
C ALA A 27 -42.53 -7.79 13.38
N GLU A 28 -43.57 -7.15 13.93
CA GLU A 28 -44.43 -6.25 13.18
C GLU A 28 -43.68 -5.01 12.70
N ARG A 29 -42.80 -4.43 13.53
CA ARG A 29 -41.94 -3.31 13.12
C ARG A 29 -41.03 -3.70 11.96
N LYS A 30 -40.47 -4.91 11.98
CA LYS A 30 -39.62 -5.43 10.89
C LYS A 30 -40.39 -5.51 9.57
N ILE A 31 -41.60 -6.08 9.58
CA ILE A 31 -42.48 -6.18 8.41
C ILE A 31 -42.92 -4.80 7.93
N TYR A 32 -43.39 -3.94 8.83
CA TYR A 32 -43.80 -2.57 8.52
C TYR A 32 -42.67 -1.76 7.86
N ASN A 33 -41.46 -1.83 8.43
CA ASN A 33 -40.29 -1.13 7.89
C ASN A 33 -39.85 -1.70 6.54
N GLN A 34 -39.91 -3.02 6.36
CA GLN A 34 -39.64 -3.66 5.08
C GLN A 34 -40.60 -3.18 4.00
N ARG A 35 -41.92 -3.25 4.25
CA ARG A 35 -42.95 -2.76 3.33
C ARG A 35 -42.81 -1.26 3.04
N ARG A 36 -42.44 -0.46 4.05
CA ARG A 36 -42.16 0.97 3.87
C ARG A 36 -40.95 1.23 2.98
N ARG A 37 -39.87 0.46 3.13
CA ARG A 37 -38.67 0.57 2.27
C ARG A 37 -38.99 0.22 0.83
N LEU A 38 -39.81 -0.81 0.60
CA LEU A 38 -40.27 -1.17 -0.75
C LEU A 38 -41.08 -0.04 -1.38
N ARG A 39 -42.07 0.50 -0.68
CA ARG A 39 -42.85 1.66 -1.17
C ARG A 39 -41.99 2.89 -1.45
N ALA A 40 -40.96 3.15 -0.62
CA ALA A 40 -40.04 4.26 -0.84
C ALA A 40 -39.15 4.09 -2.10
N LEU A 41 -39.00 2.86 -2.57
CA LEU A 41 -38.34 2.53 -3.84
C LEU A 41 -39.33 2.44 -5.02
N GLY A 42 -40.61 2.79 -4.81
CA GLY A 42 -41.66 2.65 -5.82
C GLY A 42 -42.14 1.22 -6.03
N LEU A 43 -41.81 0.30 -5.11
CA LEU A 43 -42.15 -1.11 -5.21
C LEU A 43 -43.36 -1.45 -4.36
N ASP A 44 -44.29 -2.17 -4.97
CA ASP A 44 -45.43 -2.71 -4.25
C ASP A 44 -44.97 -3.88 -3.36
N PRO A 45 -45.19 -3.80 -2.04
CA PRO A 45 -44.80 -4.85 -1.11
C PRO A 45 -45.53 -6.19 -1.31
N ASP A 46 -46.64 -6.20 -2.04
CA ASP A 46 -47.49 -7.39 -2.22
C ASP A 46 -47.26 -8.08 -3.58
N THR A 47 -46.33 -7.56 -4.39
CA THR A 47 -45.85 -8.25 -5.60
C THR A 47 -45.10 -9.54 -5.22
N PRO A 48 -45.26 -10.65 -5.96
CA PRO A 48 -44.60 -11.92 -5.66
C PRO A 48 -43.07 -11.83 -5.74
N LYS A 49 -42.39 -12.50 -4.78
CA LYS A 49 -40.94 -12.40 -4.53
C LYS A 49 -40.03 -12.75 -5.73
N GLY A 50 -40.53 -13.50 -6.72
CA GLY A 50 -39.81 -13.86 -7.95
C GLY A 50 -39.74 -12.73 -8.98
N GLN A 51 -40.68 -11.78 -8.98
CA GLN A 51 -40.75 -10.70 -9.98
C GLN A 51 -39.78 -9.54 -9.67
N PHE A 52 -39.24 -9.46 -8.46
CA PHE A 52 -38.31 -8.40 -8.05
C PHE A 52 -36.84 -8.67 -8.44
N MET A 53 -36.48 -9.93 -8.72
CA MET A 53 -35.09 -10.33 -8.97
C MET A 53 -34.56 -9.81 -10.32
N ASP A 54 -35.45 -9.59 -11.28
CA ASP A 54 -35.12 -9.14 -12.64
C ASP A 54 -35.38 -7.65 -12.88
N ASN A 55 -35.78 -6.92 -11.84
CA ASN A 55 -36.13 -5.52 -12.01
C ASN A 55 -34.85 -4.66 -11.99
N GLU A 56 -34.11 -4.70 -13.10
CA GLU A 56 -32.94 -3.86 -13.36
C GLU A 56 -33.24 -2.39 -13.05
N ALA A 57 -34.49 -1.96 -13.27
CA ALA A 57 -34.98 -0.65 -12.89
C ALA A 57 -34.91 -0.36 -11.37
N ILE A 58 -35.06 -1.36 -10.49
CA ILE A 58 -34.82 -1.19 -9.04
C ILE A 58 -33.34 -0.99 -8.76
N ARG A 59 -32.47 -1.81 -9.38
CA ARG A 59 -31.01 -1.70 -9.21
C ARG A 59 -30.54 -0.33 -9.67
N GLU A 60 -30.99 0.10 -10.84
CA GLU A 60 -30.71 1.42 -11.40
C GLU A 60 -31.34 2.54 -10.57
N HIS A 61 -32.57 2.42 -10.07
CA HIS A 61 -33.15 3.43 -9.19
C HIS A 61 -32.37 3.58 -7.87
N ILE A 62 -31.93 2.47 -7.26
CA ILE A 62 -31.06 2.51 -6.07
C ILE A 62 -29.72 3.15 -6.40
N LYS A 63 -29.12 2.79 -7.54
CA LYS A 63 -27.86 3.35 -8.02
C LYS A 63 -27.98 4.85 -8.28
N MET A 64 -29.04 5.30 -8.95
CA MET A 64 -29.35 6.70 -9.19
C MET A 64 -29.61 7.45 -7.88
N ALA A 65 -30.38 6.89 -6.94
CA ALA A 65 -30.63 7.50 -5.65
C ALA A 65 -29.34 7.63 -4.82
N ASN A 66 -28.46 6.63 -4.87
CA ASN A 66 -27.15 6.68 -4.23
C ASN A 66 -26.22 7.67 -4.92
N ALA A 67 -26.22 7.74 -6.25
CA ALA A 67 -25.46 8.71 -7.03
C ALA A 67 -25.90 10.14 -6.68
N LYS A 68 -27.21 10.42 -6.63
CA LYS A 68 -27.77 11.71 -6.21
C LYS A 68 -27.38 12.08 -4.78
N LYS A 69 -27.39 11.11 -3.85
CA LYS A 69 -26.88 11.32 -2.48
C LYS A 69 -25.39 11.62 -2.44
N ALA A 70 -24.59 10.90 -3.24
CA ALA A 70 -23.15 11.11 -3.32
C ALA A 70 -22.81 12.48 -3.92
N GLU A 71 -23.50 12.88 -4.98
CA GLU A 71 -23.36 14.21 -5.59
C GLU A 71 -23.77 15.32 -4.62
N ALA A 72 -24.89 15.18 -3.91
CA ALA A 72 -25.28 16.13 -2.87
C ALA A 72 -24.23 16.24 -1.75
N ALA A 73 -23.60 15.12 -1.36
CA ALA A 73 -22.49 15.12 -0.42
C ALA A 73 -21.24 15.82 -0.98
N ARG A 74 -20.93 15.62 -2.27
CA ARG A 74 -19.84 16.33 -2.96
C ARG A 74 -20.11 17.84 -3.00
N LEU A 75 -21.32 18.27 -3.33
CA LEU A 75 -21.70 19.68 -3.32
C LEU A 75 -21.59 20.29 -1.92
N ARG A 76 -22.03 19.57 -0.89
CA ARG A 76 -21.83 19.99 0.51
C ARG A 76 -20.34 20.15 0.83
N TYR A 77 -19.53 19.15 0.50
CA TYR A 77 -18.08 19.21 0.73
C TYR A 77 -17.42 20.33 -0.07
N HIS A 78 -17.83 20.56 -1.32
CA HIS A 78 -17.33 21.65 -2.15
C HIS A 78 -17.65 23.02 -1.55
N ARG A 79 -18.86 23.19 -1.00
CA ARG A 79 -19.32 24.43 -0.37
C ARG A 79 -18.74 24.69 1.03
N MET A 80 -18.16 23.68 1.67
CA MET A 80 -17.48 23.87 2.97
C MET A 80 -16.16 24.63 2.81
N SER A 81 -15.86 25.49 3.78
CA SER A 81 -14.56 26.16 3.89
C SER A 81 -13.43 25.16 4.18
N ALA A 82 -12.17 25.59 4.03
CA ALA A 82 -11.01 24.74 4.30
C ALA A 82 -10.94 24.32 5.79
N GLU A 83 -11.36 25.20 6.70
CA GLU A 83 -11.40 24.93 8.14
C GLU A 83 -12.52 23.95 8.50
N GLU A 84 -13.72 24.13 7.94
CA GLU A 84 -14.84 23.21 8.12
C GLU A 84 -14.52 21.81 7.57
N LYS A 85 -13.82 21.72 6.43
CA LYS A 85 -13.33 20.44 5.89
C LYS A 85 -12.36 19.76 6.84
N ARG A 86 -11.44 20.51 7.46
CA ARG A 86 -10.47 19.99 8.43
C ARG A 86 -11.19 19.43 9.65
N GLU A 87 -12.11 20.19 10.22
CA GLU A 87 -12.87 19.77 11.40
C GLU A 87 -13.78 18.57 11.11
N TYR A 88 -14.48 18.57 9.97
CA TYR A 88 -15.29 17.43 9.55
C TYR A 88 -14.45 16.15 9.40
N ASN A 89 -13.28 16.26 8.76
CA ASN A 89 -12.37 15.13 8.58
C ASN A 89 -11.76 14.67 9.91
N GLN A 90 -11.45 15.60 10.82
CA GLN A 90 -11.00 15.30 12.17
C GLN A 90 -12.07 14.52 12.95
N ARG A 91 -13.29 15.05 13.07
CA ARG A 91 -14.41 14.39 13.77
C ARG A 91 -14.72 13.02 13.17
N ARG A 92 -14.68 12.90 11.83
CA ARG A 92 -14.86 11.63 11.12
C ARG A 92 -13.78 10.62 11.50
N THR A 93 -12.52 11.04 11.49
CA THR A 93 -11.36 10.19 11.83
C THR A 93 -11.40 9.75 13.28
N GLU A 94 -11.67 10.68 14.20
CA GLU A 94 -11.78 10.39 15.63
C GLU A 94 -12.94 9.45 15.94
N SER A 95 -14.09 9.61 15.29
CA SER A 95 -15.21 8.67 15.41
C SER A 95 -14.81 7.25 14.99
N PHE A 96 -14.07 7.11 13.89
CA PHE A 96 -13.55 5.81 13.47
C PHE A 96 -12.50 5.24 14.43
N ARG A 97 -11.66 6.07 15.04
CA ARG A 97 -10.70 5.62 16.08
C ARG A 97 -11.44 5.13 17.32
N LYS A 98 -12.38 5.91 17.85
CA LYS A 98 -13.19 5.54 19.02
C LYS A 98 -13.91 4.21 18.80
N ARG A 99 -14.54 4.02 17.63
CA ARG A 99 -15.20 2.75 17.30
C ARG A 99 -14.24 1.56 17.27
N ARG A 100 -13.05 1.71 16.67
CA ARG A 100 -12.05 0.63 16.64
C ARG A 100 -11.59 0.25 18.04
N VAL A 101 -11.28 1.26 18.87
CA VAL A 101 -10.87 1.04 20.26
C VAL A 101 -11.99 0.35 21.04
N GLU A 102 -13.24 0.77 20.86
CA GLU A 102 -14.39 0.12 21.50
C GLU A 102 -14.56 -1.35 21.06
N GLU A 103 -14.50 -1.63 19.74
CA GLU A 103 -14.57 -3.00 19.22
C GLU A 103 -13.38 -3.85 19.71
N GLU A 104 -12.17 -3.28 19.79
CA GLU A 104 -10.97 -3.94 20.30
C GLU A 104 -11.08 -4.26 21.79
N ILE A 105 -11.58 -3.32 22.60
CA ILE A 105 -11.83 -3.54 24.03
C ILE A 105 -12.83 -4.69 24.22
N LEU A 106 -13.93 -4.70 23.46
CA LEU A 106 -14.94 -5.77 23.55
C LEU A 106 -14.41 -7.15 23.16
N LEU A 107 -13.46 -7.22 22.22
CA LEU A 107 -12.87 -8.48 21.76
C LEU A 107 -11.67 -8.94 22.62
N SER A 108 -10.96 -8.02 23.28
CA SER A 108 -9.78 -8.32 24.10
C SER A 108 -10.09 -8.51 25.58
N THR A 109 -11.22 -7.98 26.06
CA THR A 109 -11.63 -8.16 27.46
C THR A 109 -12.20 -9.57 27.66
N PRO A 110 -11.68 -10.36 28.62
CA PRO A 110 -12.15 -11.73 28.84
C PRO A 110 -13.62 -11.77 29.29
N ALA A 111 -14.35 -12.79 28.83
CA ALA A 111 -15.80 -12.93 29.00
C ALA A 111 -16.28 -12.83 30.47
N GLY A 112 -15.46 -13.26 31.43
CA GLY A 112 -15.80 -13.18 32.86
C GLY A 112 -15.74 -11.77 33.48
N ARG A 113 -15.31 -10.74 32.73
CA ARG A 113 -15.22 -9.34 33.21
C ARG A 113 -16.13 -8.37 32.46
N ILE A 114 -16.92 -8.85 31.50
CA ILE A 114 -17.81 -8.02 30.68
C ILE A 114 -19.27 -8.32 30.98
N SER A 115 -20.14 -7.32 30.79
CA SER A 115 -21.58 -7.51 30.92
C SER A 115 -22.13 -8.46 29.84
N ALA A 116 -23.27 -9.10 30.10
CA ALA A 116 -23.93 -9.98 29.12
C ALA A 116 -24.25 -9.25 27.80
N GLU A 117 -24.64 -7.97 27.86
CA GLU A 117 -24.88 -7.13 26.68
C GLU A 117 -23.58 -6.85 25.89
N ALA A 118 -22.47 -6.57 26.59
CA ALA A 118 -21.16 -6.38 25.95
C ALA A 118 -20.67 -7.67 25.28
N LEU A 119 -20.91 -8.84 25.90
CA LEU A 119 -20.59 -10.14 25.32
C LEU A 119 -21.41 -10.40 24.04
N GLN A 120 -22.72 -10.12 24.05
CA GLN A 120 -23.56 -10.24 22.86
C GLN A 120 -23.07 -9.32 21.73
N LYS A 121 -22.68 -8.08 22.06
CA LYS A 121 -22.10 -7.13 21.09
C LYS A 121 -20.77 -7.65 20.53
N ALA A 122 -19.89 -8.22 21.36
CA ALA A 122 -18.64 -8.83 20.94
C ALA A 122 -18.88 -10.02 19.99
N GLN A 123 -19.82 -10.91 20.31
CA GLN A 123 -20.22 -12.03 19.44
C GLN A 123 -20.71 -11.55 18.07
N GLN A 124 -21.55 -10.51 18.04
CA GLN A 124 -22.00 -9.91 16.77
C GLN A 124 -20.84 -9.34 15.95
N ILE A 125 -19.86 -8.70 16.59
CA ILE A 125 -18.64 -8.20 15.92
C ILE A 125 -17.86 -9.38 15.33
N MET A 126 -17.69 -10.48 16.07
CA MET A 126 -17.01 -11.68 15.59
C MET A 126 -17.70 -12.26 14.36
N ILE A 127 -19.02 -12.44 14.39
CA ILE A 127 -19.81 -12.93 13.26
C ILE A 127 -19.66 -12.01 12.05
N ARG A 128 -19.74 -10.69 12.26
CA ARG A 128 -19.57 -9.69 11.20
C ARG A 128 -18.16 -9.76 10.58
N ASN A 129 -17.12 -9.89 11.40
CA ASN A 129 -15.74 -9.98 10.94
C ASN A 129 -15.48 -11.29 10.19
N ALA A 130 -16.01 -12.41 10.67
CA ALA A 130 -15.96 -13.69 9.98
C ALA A 130 -16.61 -13.60 8.59
N ARG A 131 -17.84 -13.04 8.50
CA ARG A 131 -18.53 -12.85 7.22
C ARG A 131 -17.77 -11.92 6.27
N LYS A 132 -17.16 -10.85 6.80
CA LYS A 132 -16.30 -9.96 6.00
C LYS A 132 -15.06 -10.68 5.47
N ALA A 133 -14.41 -11.47 6.32
CA ALA A 133 -13.23 -12.25 5.94
C ALA A 133 -13.58 -13.30 4.86
N GLU A 134 -14.70 -13.99 5.02
CA GLU A 134 -15.22 -14.94 4.02
C GLU A 134 -15.52 -14.27 2.69
N ALA A 135 -16.22 -13.13 2.70
CA ALA A 135 -16.49 -12.36 1.47
C ALA A 135 -15.20 -11.88 0.78
N ALA A 136 -14.18 -11.49 1.56
CA ALA A 136 -12.87 -11.14 1.02
C ALA A 136 -12.19 -12.37 0.40
N ARG A 137 -12.20 -13.53 1.05
CA ARG A 137 -11.67 -14.79 0.50
C ARG A 137 -12.36 -15.18 -0.81
N ALA A 138 -13.69 -15.09 -0.87
CA ALA A 138 -14.44 -15.37 -2.09
C ALA A 138 -14.10 -14.39 -3.23
N ARG A 139 -13.87 -13.11 -2.92
CA ARG A 139 -13.37 -12.12 -3.91
C ARG A 139 -11.99 -12.51 -4.41
N TYR A 140 -11.05 -12.78 -3.51
CA TYR A 140 -9.69 -13.22 -3.85
C TYR A 140 -9.67 -14.51 -4.69
N GLN A 141 -10.56 -15.46 -4.37
CA GLN A 141 -10.70 -16.71 -5.11
C GLN A 141 -11.09 -16.45 -6.57
N LYS A 142 -11.96 -15.47 -6.82
CA LYS A 142 -12.42 -15.07 -8.17
C LYS A 142 -11.41 -14.21 -8.95
N MET A 143 -10.41 -13.61 -8.28
CA MET A 143 -9.39 -12.78 -8.94
C MET A 143 -8.35 -13.65 -9.67
N SER A 144 -7.94 -13.22 -10.86
CA SER A 144 -6.85 -13.82 -11.63
C SER A 144 -5.47 -13.61 -10.95
N PRO A 145 -4.43 -14.39 -11.30
CA PRO A 145 -3.09 -14.23 -10.72
C PRO A 145 -2.51 -12.82 -10.88
N GLU A 146 -2.72 -12.19 -12.03
CA GLU A 146 -2.29 -10.80 -12.28
C GLU A 146 -3.08 -9.79 -11.45
N GLN A 147 -4.40 -9.99 -11.33
CA GLN A 147 -5.25 -9.15 -10.47
C GLN A 147 -4.88 -9.26 -9.00
N ARG A 148 -4.50 -10.45 -8.53
CA ARG A 148 -3.99 -10.67 -7.16
C ARG A 148 -2.68 -9.91 -6.94
N LYS A 149 -1.76 -9.94 -7.90
CA LYS A 149 -0.48 -9.21 -7.82
C LYS A 149 -0.72 -7.70 -7.66
N VAL A 150 -1.62 -7.12 -8.46
CA VAL A 150 -2.02 -5.71 -8.35
C VAL A 150 -2.71 -5.41 -7.02
N TYR A 151 -3.62 -6.29 -6.58
CA TYR A 151 -4.32 -6.14 -5.28
C TYR A 151 -3.33 -6.10 -4.11
N THR A 152 -2.32 -6.97 -4.11
CA THR A 152 -1.32 -7.03 -3.04
C THR A 152 -0.41 -5.80 -3.01
N LEU A 153 -0.05 -5.28 -4.18
CA LEU A 153 0.80 -4.10 -4.32
C LEU A 153 0.04 -2.81 -3.98
N SER A 154 -1.25 -2.75 -4.31
CA SER A 154 -2.09 -1.55 -4.12
C SER A 154 -3.48 -1.87 -3.54
N PRO A 155 -3.58 -2.27 -2.26
CA PRO A 155 -4.87 -2.62 -1.64
C PRO A 155 -5.88 -1.46 -1.59
N SER A 156 -5.41 -0.21 -1.69
CA SER A 156 -6.24 1.00 -1.65
C SER A 156 -6.95 1.31 -2.97
N LEU A 157 -6.46 0.79 -4.10
CA LEU A 157 -6.99 1.08 -5.44
C LEU A 157 -8.05 0.06 -5.89
N SER A 158 -8.10 -1.13 -5.29
CA SER A 158 -8.98 -2.22 -5.69
C SER A 158 -10.43 -2.10 -5.17
N ILE A 159 -10.88 -0.91 -4.77
CA ILE A 159 -12.12 -0.74 -3.98
C ILE A 159 -13.40 -0.94 -4.82
N ASN A 160 -13.33 -1.01 -6.15
CA ASN A 160 -14.51 -1.26 -6.99
C ASN A 160 -14.23 -2.30 -8.09
N ASP A 161 -15.10 -3.31 -8.15
CA ASP A 161 -15.12 -4.35 -9.20
C ASP A 161 -15.39 -3.77 -10.62
N ASN A 162 -15.57 -2.45 -10.75
CA ASN A 162 -15.90 -1.71 -11.98
C ASN A 162 -14.86 -0.63 -12.38
N MET A 163 -13.67 -0.62 -11.76
CA MET A 163 -12.61 0.39 -12.00
C MET A 163 -11.27 -0.24 -12.46
N CYS A 164 -11.30 -1.44 -13.03
CA CYS A 164 -10.08 -2.18 -13.37
C CYS A 164 -9.25 -1.51 -14.49
N LEU A 165 -9.86 -0.80 -15.44
CA LEU A 165 -9.13 -0.17 -16.56
C LEU A 165 -8.49 1.19 -16.18
N SER A 166 -9.20 2.04 -15.44
CA SER A 166 -8.66 3.36 -15.05
C SER A 166 -7.58 3.24 -13.98
N SER A 167 -7.65 2.23 -13.11
CA SER A 167 -6.61 1.96 -12.11
C SER A 167 -5.31 1.47 -12.74
N TYR A 168 -5.37 0.78 -13.88
CA TYR A 168 -4.18 0.30 -14.59
C TYR A 168 -3.41 1.47 -15.24
N ILE A 169 -4.13 2.41 -15.83
CA ILE A 169 -3.55 3.63 -16.43
C ILE A 169 -2.87 4.49 -15.36
N LEU A 170 -3.51 4.70 -14.21
CA LEU A 170 -2.93 5.53 -13.14
C LEU A 170 -1.68 4.90 -12.52
N VAL A 171 -1.66 3.58 -12.34
CA VAL A 171 -0.46 2.88 -11.84
C VAL A 171 0.69 3.02 -12.83
N LEU A 172 0.45 2.82 -14.13
CA LEU A 172 1.48 3.03 -15.16
C LEU A 172 2.04 4.46 -15.17
N GLN A 173 1.19 5.47 -15.06
CA GLN A 173 1.58 6.88 -15.02
C GLN A 173 2.40 7.25 -13.76
N VAL A 174 2.08 6.64 -12.61
CA VAL A 174 2.85 6.87 -11.37
C VAL A 174 4.22 6.21 -11.45
N SER A 175 4.33 4.98 -11.99
CA SER A 175 5.64 4.34 -12.19
C SER A 175 6.53 5.10 -13.18
N GLN A 176 5.96 5.58 -14.30
CA GLN A 176 6.72 6.39 -15.27
C GLN A 176 7.27 7.67 -14.62
N SER A 177 6.44 8.39 -13.83
CA SER A 177 6.90 9.63 -13.20
C SER A 177 7.93 9.41 -12.09
N THR A 178 7.94 8.26 -11.40
CA THR A 178 9.02 7.93 -10.47
C THR A 178 10.32 7.59 -11.18
N ASP A 179 10.25 6.86 -12.31
CA ASP A 179 11.42 6.53 -13.11
C ASP A 179 12.05 7.81 -13.70
N ASP A 180 11.22 8.76 -14.18
CA ASP A 180 11.67 10.08 -14.65
C ASP A 180 12.40 10.89 -13.56
N ILE A 181 11.95 10.79 -12.30
CA ILE A 181 12.58 11.49 -11.16
C ILE A 181 13.95 10.89 -10.83
N PHE A 182 14.08 9.55 -10.84
CA PHE A 182 15.37 8.89 -10.58
C PHE A 182 16.38 9.17 -11.69
N GLU A 183 15.98 9.13 -12.96
CA GLU A 183 16.85 9.48 -14.09
C GLU A 183 17.30 10.96 -14.04
N GLN A 184 16.42 11.86 -13.60
CA GLN A 184 16.78 13.27 -13.42
C GLN A 184 17.78 13.45 -12.29
N MET A 185 17.58 12.77 -11.17
CA MET A 185 18.52 12.78 -10.05
C MET A 185 19.88 12.22 -10.44
N GLU A 186 19.93 11.12 -11.18
CA GLU A 186 21.17 10.51 -11.68
C GLU A 186 21.94 11.49 -12.58
N ARG A 187 21.23 12.13 -13.53
CA ARG A 187 21.82 13.18 -14.37
C ARG A 187 22.38 14.35 -13.56
N ASP A 188 21.66 14.80 -12.54
CA ASP A 188 22.11 15.91 -11.68
C ASP A 188 23.32 15.53 -10.83
N VAL A 189 23.37 14.30 -10.30
CA VAL A 189 24.52 13.77 -9.56
C VAL A 189 25.74 13.66 -10.48
N ILE A 190 25.59 13.09 -11.67
CA ILE A 190 26.67 12.98 -12.66
C ILE A 190 27.17 14.37 -13.05
N LYS A 191 26.26 15.31 -13.32
CA LYS A 191 26.60 16.68 -13.72
C LYS A 191 27.35 17.41 -12.61
N ARG A 192 26.89 17.32 -11.36
CA ARG A 192 27.60 17.91 -10.20
C ARG A 192 28.96 17.27 -9.99
N THR A 193 29.06 15.95 -10.13
CA THR A 193 30.33 15.22 -9.98
C THR A 193 31.33 15.67 -11.04
N LYS A 194 30.91 15.76 -12.31
CA LYS A 194 31.74 16.31 -13.40
C LYS A 194 32.18 17.74 -13.12
N GLN A 195 31.26 18.60 -12.66
CA GLN A 195 31.57 19.99 -12.32
C GLN A 195 32.60 20.10 -11.20
N VAL A 196 32.46 19.28 -10.15
CA VAL A 196 33.41 19.25 -9.02
C VAL A 196 34.78 18.77 -9.49
N ILE A 197 34.85 17.69 -10.28
CA ILE A 197 36.12 17.18 -10.83
C ILE A 197 36.81 18.26 -11.65
N VAL A 198 36.12 18.85 -12.64
CA VAL A 198 36.68 19.90 -13.51
C VAL A 198 37.12 21.12 -12.70
N SER A 199 36.38 21.51 -11.66
CA SER A 199 36.73 22.67 -10.81
C SER A 199 37.88 22.38 -9.82
N SER A 200 38.14 21.10 -9.54
CA SER A 200 39.20 20.66 -8.62
C SER A 200 40.55 20.41 -9.30
N LEU A 201 40.58 20.36 -10.63
CA LEU A 201 41.80 20.17 -11.41
C LEU A 201 42.45 21.53 -11.68
N SER A 202 43.76 21.63 -11.45
CA SER A 202 44.53 22.80 -11.88
C SER A 202 44.63 22.83 -13.42
N PRO A 203 44.77 24.00 -14.08
CA PRO A 203 44.90 24.07 -15.54
C PRO A 203 46.13 23.31 -16.08
N SER A 204 47.12 23.00 -15.24
CA SER A 204 48.25 22.12 -15.55
C SER A 204 47.91 20.63 -15.63
N GLN A 205 46.70 20.22 -15.23
CA GLN A 205 46.21 18.83 -15.25
C GLN A 205 45.19 18.57 -16.37
N LEU A 206 44.86 19.58 -17.17
CA LEU A 206 43.94 19.46 -18.30
C LEU A 206 44.76 19.33 -19.58
N ILE A 207 44.63 18.19 -20.25
CA ILE A 207 45.22 17.95 -21.57
C ILE A 207 44.11 18.21 -22.60
N ASP A 208 44.37 19.07 -23.59
CA ASP A 208 43.46 19.29 -24.72
C ASP A 208 43.31 18.00 -25.53
N GLU A 209 42.13 17.73 -26.10
CA GLU A 209 41.85 16.51 -26.87
C GLU A 209 42.84 16.33 -28.02
N LYS A 210 43.27 17.44 -28.64
CA LYS A 210 44.30 17.42 -29.69
C LYS A 210 45.67 16.99 -29.16
N ALA A 211 46.08 17.48 -27.98
CA ALA A 211 47.35 17.12 -27.36
C ALA A 211 47.35 15.66 -26.87
N LEU A 212 46.21 15.17 -26.36
CA LEU A 212 46.02 13.76 -26.01
C LEU A 212 46.18 12.85 -27.24
N HIS A 213 45.61 13.26 -28.38
CA HIS A 213 45.71 12.51 -29.63
C HIS A 213 47.16 12.45 -30.14
N GLU A 214 47.88 13.57 -30.11
CA GLU A 214 49.31 13.62 -30.49
C GLU A 214 50.17 12.77 -29.55
N MET A 215 49.90 12.77 -28.26
CA MET A 215 50.58 11.95 -27.26
C MET A 215 50.35 10.44 -27.48
N LEU A 216 49.14 10.05 -27.87
CA LEU A 216 48.81 8.66 -28.22
C LEU A 216 49.49 8.20 -29.51
N ILE A 217 49.63 9.09 -30.51
CA ILE A 217 50.25 8.76 -31.80
C ILE A 217 51.78 8.74 -31.69
N THR A 218 52.36 9.73 -31.01
CA THR A 218 53.82 9.88 -30.92
C THR A 218 54.42 9.07 -29.78
N GLY A 219 53.62 8.71 -28.78
CA GLY A 219 54.07 8.08 -27.55
C GLY A 219 54.85 9.02 -26.64
N LEU A 220 54.85 10.34 -26.91
CA LEU A 220 55.59 11.36 -26.17
C LEU A 220 54.65 12.43 -25.61
N ASP A 221 54.93 12.91 -24.41
CA ASP A 221 54.19 14.01 -23.79
C ASP A 221 54.58 15.38 -24.39
N ALA A 222 53.94 16.45 -23.91
CA ALA A 222 54.23 17.82 -24.36
C ALA A 222 55.67 18.30 -24.07
N ASN A 223 56.43 17.56 -23.24
CA ASN A 223 57.84 17.81 -22.92
C ASN A 223 58.80 16.86 -23.66
N GLY A 224 58.29 15.99 -24.53
CA GLY A 224 59.08 15.00 -25.27
C GLY A 224 59.47 13.76 -24.45
N GLN A 225 58.83 13.51 -23.31
CA GLN A 225 59.05 12.33 -22.49
C GLN A 225 58.12 11.17 -22.90
N PRO A 226 58.60 9.91 -22.88
CA PRO A 226 57.77 8.77 -23.25
C PRO A 226 56.62 8.57 -22.27
N VAL A 227 55.42 8.31 -22.83
CA VAL A 227 54.19 8.14 -22.05
C VAL A 227 53.86 6.66 -21.92
N GLU A 228 53.74 6.18 -20.69
CA GLU A 228 53.33 4.82 -20.40
C GLU A 228 51.80 4.70 -20.39
N LEU A 229 51.26 3.80 -21.21
CA LEU A 229 49.85 3.47 -21.21
C LEU A 229 49.61 2.27 -20.29
N ARG A 230 48.71 2.40 -19.32
CA ARG A 230 48.32 1.31 -18.41
C ARG A 230 46.81 1.13 -18.44
N THR A 231 46.36 -0.12 -18.26
CA THR A 231 44.95 -0.43 -17.98
C THR A 231 44.54 0.08 -16.61
N VAL A 232 43.22 0.14 -16.33
CA VAL A 232 42.67 0.53 -15.02
C VAL A 232 43.21 -0.31 -13.86
N ASP A 233 43.69 -1.52 -14.16
CA ASP A 233 44.24 -2.49 -13.22
C ASP A 233 45.77 -2.35 -13.04
N GLY A 234 46.40 -1.37 -13.72
CA GLY A 234 47.84 -1.06 -13.62
C GLY A 234 48.75 -1.79 -14.62
N THR A 235 48.21 -2.68 -15.44
CA THR A 235 48.98 -3.46 -16.44
C THR A 235 49.48 -2.57 -17.57
N LEU A 236 50.79 -2.58 -17.83
CA LEU A 236 51.42 -1.82 -18.90
C LEU A 236 51.00 -2.35 -20.28
N ILE A 237 50.55 -1.45 -21.15
CA ILE A 237 50.19 -1.72 -22.53
C ILE A 237 51.41 -1.37 -23.38
N THR A 238 52.15 -2.39 -23.81
CA THR A 238 53.28 -2.22 -24.73
C THR A 238 52.76 -2.22 -26.16
N ILE A 239 52.83 -1.08 -26.84
CA ILE A 239 52.51 -0.99 -28.27
C ILE A 239 53.69 -1.55 -29.06
N GLY A 240 53.56 -2.77 -29.58
CA GLY A 240 54.49 -3.30 -30.58
C GLY A 240 54.46 -2.44 -31.84
N SER A 241 55.62 -2.25 -32.47
CA SER A 241 55.93 -1.28 -33.54
C SER A 241 55.23 -1.53 -34.89
N THR A 242 53.92 -1.77 -34.90
CA THR A 242 53.14 -1.92 -36.14
C THR A 242 51.84 -1.13 -36.02
N MET A 243 51.83 0.01 -36.70
CA MET A 243 50.66 0.88 -36.85
C MET A 243 49.44 0.09 -37.36
N PHE A 244 48.34 0.19 -36.60
CA PHE A 244 46.95 0.26 -37.07
C PHE A 244 46.60 -0.47 -38.39
N THR A 245 46.70 -1.79 -38.39
CA THR A 245 45.84 -2.65 -39.22
C THR A 245 45.27 -3.79 -38.37
N GLY A 246 44.19 -3.50 -37.65
CA GLY A 246 43.19 -4.48 -37.23
C GLY A 246 43.63 -5.75 -36.49
N SER A 247 44.73 -5.76 -35.74
CA SER A 247 45.16 -6.94 -34.96
C SER A 247 45.14 -6.68 -33.45
N PRO A 248 44.82 -7.69 -32.61
CA PRO A 248 44.50 -7.47 -31.20
C PRO A 248 45.73 -7.15 -30.35
N LEU A 249 45.52 -6.24 -29.39
CA LEU A 249 46.42 -5.90 -28.30
C LEU A 249 46.84 -7.16 -27.53
N THR A 250 48.12 -7.53 -27.58
CA THR A 250 48.68 -8.61 -26.74
C THR A 250 48.94 -8.09 -25.34
N THR A 251 48.30 -8.69 -24.34
CA THR A 251 48.60 -8.50 -22.92
C THR A 251 49.41 -9.72 -22.46
N GLU A 252 50.66 -9.52 -22.02
CA GLU A 252 51.39 -10.58 -21.33
C GLU A 252 50.91 -10.66 -19.88
N SER A 253 50.11 -11.68 -19.59
CA SER A 253 49.69 -12.05 -18.25
C SER A 253 50.59 -13.20 -17.76
N LEU A 254 51.41 -12.93 -16.74
CA LEU A 254 52.04 -13.99 -15.95
C LEU A 254 50.93 -14.71 -15.16
N GLN A 255 50.66 -15.95 -15.56
CA GLN A 255 49.66 -16.83 -14.95
C GLN A 255 49.99 -17.15 -13.48
N PRO A 256 48.97 -17.27 -12.62
CA PRO A 256 48.97 -18.28 -11.57
C PRO A 256 48.05 -19.44 -11.96
N GLU A 257 48.64 -20.63 -11.86
CA GLU A 257 48.13 -21.98 -11.99
C GLU A 257 46.64 -22.20 -11.64
N SER A 258 45.97 -22.92 -12.53
CA SER A 258 44.61 -23.40 -12.43
C SER A 258 44.43 -24.50 -11.39
N SER A 259 43.42 -24.37 -10.54
CA SER A 259 42.73 -25.50 -9.90
C SER A 259 41.25 -25.17 -9.72
N GLN A 260 40.45 -25.46 -10.75
CA GLN A 260 38.98 -25.44 -10.66
C GLN A 260 38.47 -26.81 -10.22
N THR A 261 38.02 -26.92 -8.98
CA THR A 261 37.08 -27.97 -8.58
C THR A 261 35.65 -27.53 -8.92
N ASN A 262 35.07 -28.20 -9.91
CA ASN A 262 33.64 -28.15 -10.24
C ASN A 262 32.80 -28.62 -9.06
N MET A 263 31.94 -27.77 -8.49
CA MET A 263 30.86 -28.21 -7.58
C MET A 263 29.50 -27.82 -8.16
N ARG A 264 28.91 -28.79 -8.86
CA ARG A 264 27.54 -28.78 -9.37
C ARG A 264 26.61 -29.28 -8.25
N PHE A 265 25.72 -28.42 -7.76
CA PHE A 265 24.68 -28.81 -6.80
C PHE A 265 23.49 -29.47 -7.54
N GLN A 266 23.32 -30.78 -7.33
CA GLN A 266 22.02 -31.45 -7.49
C GLN A 266 21.38 -31.60 -6.10
N PRO A 267 20.08 -31.31 -5.91
CA PRO A 267 19.39 -31.67 -4.67
C PRO A 267 19.03 -33.16 -4.70
N GLN A 268 19.67 -33.95 -3.84
CA GLN A 268 19.28 -35.32 -3.52
C GLN A 268 18.28 -35.34 -2.34
N PRO A 269 17.30 -36.28 -2.32
CA PRO A 269 16.27 -36.36 -1.29
C PRO A 269 16.84 -36.90 0.04
N GLN A 270 16.41 -36.30 1.15
CA GLN A 270 16.82 -36.67 2.51
C GLN A 270 16.09 -37.94 3.00
N PRO A 271 16.75 -38.86 3.72
CA PRO A 271 16.10 -40.03 4.30
C PRO A 271 15.28 -39.70 5.56
N GLU A 272 14.17 -40.39 5.71
CA GLU A 272 13.23 -40.34 6.84
C GLU A 272 13.84 -40.96 8.11
N SER A 273 14.75 -40.29 8.79
CA SER A 273 15.00 -40.56 10.21
C SER A 273 15.63 -39.34 10.88
N LEU A 274 14.83 -38.70 11.75
CA LEU A 274 15.14 -37.71 12.81
C LEU A 274 14.06 -36.62 12.86
N ARG A 275 12.79 -37.04 12.94
CA ARG A 275 11.81 -36.27 13.69
C ARG A 275 12.10 -36.48 15.18
N ARG A 276 12.63 -35.47 15.87
CA ARG A 276 12.08 -34.94 17.13
C ARG A 276 12.99 -33.83 17.69
N ALA A 277 12.35 -32.71 17.91
CA ALA A 277 12.86 -31.41 18.34
C ALA A 277 13.77 -31.40 19.59
N SER A 278 14.83 -30.60 19.52
CA SER A 278 15.27 -29.74 20.63
C SER A 278 16.18 -28.62 20.11
N SER A 279 15.69 -27.39 20.11
CA SER A 279 16.53 -26.19 20.27
C SER A 279 15.79 -25.16 21.09
N ALA A 280 15.93 -25.32 22.40
CA ALA A 280 15.82 -24.21 23.34
C ALA A 280 17.02 -23.27 23.14
N GLY A 281 16.79 -21.97 23.33
CA GLY A 281 17.83 -21.04 23.76
C GLY A 281 18.25 -19.98 22.76
N LEU A 282 17.50 -18.88 22.70
CA LEU A 282 18.01 -17.49 22.74
C LEU A 282 16.87 -16.56 23.21
N SER A 283 16.41 -16.75 24.44
CA SER A 283 15.53 -15.79 25.12
C SER A 283 16.39 -14.88 25.99
N GLY A 284 16.81 -13.74 25.44
CA GLY A 284 17.34 -12.64 26.23
C GLY A 284 16.31 -12.23 27.29
N SER A 285 16.70 -12.42 28.56
CA SER A 285 15.90 -12.16 29.75
C SER A 285 15.46 -10.71 29.83
N GLY A 286 14.15 -10.49 29.84
CA GLY A 286 13.54 -9.28 30.35
C GLY A 286 12.26 -9.70 31.04
N SER A 287 12.37 -10.20 32.27
CA SER A 287 11.20 -10.63 33.03
C SER A 287 10.31 -9.41 33.30
N THR A 288 9.16 -9.35 32.62
CA THR A 288 8.16 -8.26 32.77
C THR A 288 7.06 -8.63 33.76
N SER A 289 7.29 -9.69 34.55
CA SER A 289 6.30 -10.32 35.43
C SER A 289 5.82 -9.44 36.59
N GLY A 290 6.43 -8.27 36.81
CA GLY A 290 6.00 -7.28 37.81
C GLY A 290 5.55 -5.93 37.26
N LEU A 291 5.60 -5.72 35.93
CA LEU A 291 5.32 -4.40 35.35
C LEU A 291 3.83 -4.20 35.10
N THR A 292 3.35 -2.99 35.31
CA THR A 292 1.99 -2.58 34.94
C THR A 292 1.82 -2.58 33.41
N VAL A 293 0.58 -2.58 32.93
CA VAL A 293 0.27 -2.56 31.49
C VAL A 293 0.84 -1.31 30.81
N ALA A 294 0.87 -0.18 31.50
CA ALA A 294 1.44 1.07 31.00
C ALA A 294 2.96 0.95 30.77
N GLU A 295 3.68 0.37 31.71
CA GLU A 295 5.14 0.19 31.62
C GLU A 295 5.52 -0.79 30.51
N ARG A 296 4.75 -1.88 30.32
CA ARG A 296 4.97 -2.80 29.19
C ARG A 296 4.72 -2.14 27.83
N ASN A 297 3.76 -1.21 27.75
CA ASN A 297 3.47 -0.47 26.54
C ASN A 297 4.60 0.51 26.19
N GLU A 298 5.17 1.20 27.18
CA GLU A 298 6.33 2.09 26.96
C GLU A 298 7.58 1.31 26.53
N ILE A 299 7.85 0.15 27.12
CA ILE A 299 8.94 -0.74 26.68
C ILE A 299 8.75 -1.20 25.23
N SER A 300 7.52 -1.53 24.86
CA SER A 300 7.18 -1.95 23.49
C SER A 300 7.32 -0.80 22.49
N LYS A 301 7.01 0.43 22.90
CA LYS A 301 7.18 1.65 22.12
C LYS A 301 8.66 1.97 21.92
N ALA A 302 9.47 1.87 22.96
CA ALA A 302 10.92 2.04 22.89
C ALA A 302 11.58 1.03 21.95
N LYS A 303 11.22 -0.27 22.06
CA LYS A 303 11.73 -1.32 21.14
C LYS A 303 11.33 -1.09 19.69
N ARG A 304 10.16 -0.49 19.44
CA ARG A 304 9.71 -0.16 18.08
C ARG A 304 10.50 1.02 17.51
N ALA A 305 10.80 2.03 18.32
CA ALA A 305 11.64 3.16 17.94
C ALA A 305 13.07 2.71 17.62
N GLU A 306 13.64 1.79 18.40
CA GLU A 306 14.99 1.28 18.16
C GLU A 306 15.10 0.49 16.86
N ARG A 307 14.09 -0.35 16.54
CA ARG A 307 14.02 -1.06 15.25
C ARG A 307 13.85 -0.12 14.06
N ALA A 308 13.25 1.05 14.27
CA ALA A 308 13.10 2.06 13.24
C ALA A 308 14.38 2.88 13.02
N ARG A 309 15.31 2.89 13.98
CA ARG A 309 16.64 3.51 13.83
C ARG A 309 17.65 2.62 13.10
N ILE A 310 17.49 1.30 13.19
CA ILE A 310 18.38 0.32 12.56
C ILE A 310 18.00 0.07 11.08
N ARG A 311 16.84 0.56 10.63
CA ARG A 311 16.42 0.56 9.22
C ARG A 311 16.70 1.90 8.58
#